data_AF-M5BVU9-F1
#
_entry.id   AF-M5BVU9-F1
#
_cell.length_a   1.000
_cell.length_b   1.000
_cell.length_c   1.000
_cell.angle_alpha   90.00
_cell.angle_beta   90.00
_cell.angle_gamma   90.00
#
_symmetry.space_group_name_H-M   'P 1'
#
loop_
_entity.id
_entity.type
_entity.pdbx_description
1 polymer ?
#
loop_
_entity_poly.entity_id
_entity_poly.type
_entity_poly.pdbx_seq_one_letter_code
_entity_poly.pdbx_strand_id
1 'polypeptide(L)'
;MTETSWDPSNALIFALSKFVAIPSVSSAREDCKQAAVWLKKCFSQLGADSYLVSSTENVNSLVVATFRGRPPAPGAPRRPRILFYGHYDVISAPPYGWTSDPFKLSGNNGALYGRGVSDDKGPTLAVAFAVSSLLSRRMLDVDVVMLVEGEEEAGSAGFKGLFETVKDRVGEIDCILVSNSFWIDDVTPCVTYGLRGVVHSSIEISSERPDVHSGVEGGAIVEPMVDMWVYAQFFMIQLN
;
A
#
# COMPACT_ATOMS: atom_id res chain seq x y z
N MET A 1 -21.30 18.03 33.07
CA MET A 1 -21.09 16.79 32.28
C MET A 1 -21.11 17.20 30.83
N THR A 2 -19.93 17.50 30.27
CA THR A 2 -19.78 17.83 28.85
C THR A 2 -19.71 16.53 28.07
N GLU A 3 -20.68 16.30 27.19
CA GLU A 3 -20.65 15.20 26.23
C GLU A 3 -19.32 15.24 25.48
N THR A 4 -18.49 14.21 25.66
CA THR A 4 -17.36 13.92 24.79
C THR A 4 -17.90 13.54 23.43
N SER A 5 -18.21 14.55 22.60
CA SER A 5 -18.50 14.37 21.19
C SER A 5 -17.32 13.64 20.54
N TRP A 6 -17.57 12.48 19.94
CA TRP A 6 -16.58 11.74 19.15
C TRP A 6 -16.01 12.66 18.07
N ASP A 7 -14.72 13.00 18.18
CA ASP A 7 -13.97 13.71 17.13
C ASP A 7 -13.38 12.68 16.15
N PRO A 8 -13.93 12.56 14.93
CA PRO A 8 -13.46 11.59 13.95
C PRO A 8 -11.99 11.80 13.57
N SER A 9 -11.50 13.05 13.62
CA SER A 9 -10.12 13.38 13.26
C SER A 9 -9.13 12.82 14.27
N ASN A 10 -9.44 12.88 15.57
CA ASN A 10 -8.63 12.25 16.61
C ASN A 10 -8.64 10.72 16.51
N ALA A 11 -9.78 10.13 16.17
CA ALA A 11 -9.90 8.68 15.97
C ALA A 11 -9.09 8.20 14.76
N LEU A 12 -9.11 8.95 13.65
CA LEU A 12 -8.32 8.66 12.45
C LEU A 12 -6.81 8.73 12.75
N ILE A 13 -6.35 9.81 13.37
CA ILE A 13 -4.93 9.98 13.72
C ILE A 13 -4.48 8.87 14.68
N PHE A 14 -5.31 8.51 15.66
CA PHE A 14 -5.03 7.39 16.55
C PHE A 14 -4.93 6.05 15.78
N ALA A 15 -5.90 5.76 14.90
CA ALA A 15 -5.87 4.55 14.07
C ALA A 15 -4.62 4.52 13.19
N LEU A 16 -4.26 5.64 12.56
CA LEU A 16 -3.05 5.78 11.77
C LEU A 16 -1.79 5.51 12.60
N SER A 17 -1.72 6.03 13.83
CA SER A 17 -0.59 5.77 14.73
C SER A 17 -0.42 4.27 15.03
N LYS A 18 -1.53 3.54 15.20
CA LYS A 18 -1.51 2.10 15.42
C LYS A 18 -1.14 1.33 14.17
N PHE A 19 -1.56 1.80 13.01
CA PHE A 19 -1.27 1.14 11.76
C PHE A 19 0.20 1.33 11.33
N VAL A 20 0.74 2.54 11.50
CA VAL A 20 2.17 2.86 11.28
C VAL A 20 3.07 2.08 12.22
N ALA A 21 2.63 1.81 13.45
CA ALA A 21 3.38 1.02 14.42
C ALA A 21 3.59 -0.45 14.03
N ILE A 22 2.88 -0.95 13.01
CA ILE A 22 3.09 -2.29 12.47
C ILE A 22 4.08 -2.17 11.30
N PRO A 23 5.33 -2.68 11.41
CA PRO A 23 6.34 -2.56 10.37
C PRO A 23 6.12 -3.59 9.27
N SER A 24 4.99 -3.50 8.57
CA SER A 24 4.55 -4.39 7.49
C SER A 24 5.38 -4.23 6.23
N VAL A 25 6.70 -4.46 6.30
CA VAL A 25 7.54 -4.56 5.12
C VAL A 25 7.14 -5.81 4.34
N SER A 26 6.97 -5.75 3.02
CA SER A 26 6.35 -6.85 2.24
C SER A 26 7.00 -8.22 2.50
N SER A 27 8.32 -8.24 2.67
CA SER A 27 9.10 -9.45 3.01
C SER A 27 8.93 -9.94 4.46
N ALA A 28 8.52 -9.07 5.38
CA ALA A 28 8.27 -9.36 6.80
C ALA A 28 6.86 -9.94 7.01
N ARG A 29 6.69 -11.23 6.67
CA ARG A 29 5.40 -11.92 6.61
C ARG A 29 4.56 -11.85 7.89
N GLU A 30 5.19 -11.97 9.06
CA GLU A 30 4.44 -11.94 10.32
C GLU A 30 3.90 -10.55 10.62
N ASP A 31 4.66 -9.49 10.32
CA ASP A 31 4.21 -8.10 10.47
C ASP A 31 3.11 -7.77 9.45
N CYS A 32 3.24 -8.23 8.20
CA CYS A 32 2.18 -8.12 7.19
C CYS A 32 0.90 -8.83 7.62
N LYS A 33 1.01 -10.04 8.20
CA LYS A 33 -0.15 -10.76 8.74
C LYS A 33 -0.80 -10.01 9.90
N GLN A 34 -0.01 -9.43 10.80
CA GLN A 34 -0.53 -8.58 11.88
C GLN A 34 -1.24 -7.34 11.33
N ALA A 35 -0.66 -6.69 10.31
CA ALA A 35 -1.26 -5.55 9.63
C ALA A 35 -2.61 -5.92 8.98
N ALA A 36 -2.68 -7.03 8.24
CA ALA A 36 -3.90 -7.49 7.61
C ALA A 36 -5.00 -7.80 8.65
N VAL A 37 -4.66 -8.51 9.73
CA VAL A 37 -5.59 -8.82 10.83
C VAL A 37 -6.07 -7.55 11.52
N TRP A 38 -5.16 -6.61 11.79
CA TRP A 38 -5.50 -5.33 12.38
C TRP A 38 -6.43 -4.52 11.49
N LEU A 39 -6.14 -4.44 10.18
CA LEU A 39 -6.93 -3.67 9.21
C LEU A 39 -8.33 -4.26 9.03
N LYS A 40 -8.44 -5.60 8.95
CA LYS A 40 -9.73 -6.31 8.97
C LYS A 40 -10.57 -5.90 10.17
N LYS A 41 -9.96 -5.91 11.37
CA LYS A 41 -10.65 -5.52 12.61
C LYS A 41 -11.04 -4.04 12.59
N CYS A 42 -10.16 -3.17 12.12
CA CYS A 42 -10.42 -1.73 11.98
C CYS A 42 -11.62 -1.48 11.07
N PHE A 43 -11.66 -2.07 9.87
CA PHE A 43 -12.79 -1.96 8.95
C PHE A 43 -14.10 -2.50 9.55
N SER A 44 -14.06 -3.64 10.26
CA SER A 44 -15.24 -4.14 10.98
C SER A 44 -15.75 -3.16 12.03
N GLN A 45 -14.85 -2.53 12.80
CA GLN A 45 -15.22 -1.51 13.80
C GLN A 45 -15.81 -0.24 13.16
N LEU A 46 -15.39 0.08 11.94
CA LEU A 46 -15.91 1.20 11.16
C LEU A 46 -17.26 0.90 10.49
N GLY A 47 -17.76 -0.34 10.58
CA GLY A 47 -19.09 -0.73 10.08
C GLY A 47 -19.07 -1.54 8.79
N ALA A 48 -17.91 -2.03 8.33
CA ALA A 48 -17.83 -2.91 7.17
C ALA A 48 -17.95 -4.39 7.51
N ASP A 49 -18.49 -5.16 6.57
CA ASP A 49 -18.36 -6.62 6.55
C ASP A 49 -16.97 -6.98 5.99
N SER A 50 -16.06 -7.43 6.87
CA SER A 50 -14.63 -7.58 6.55
C SER A 50 -14.11 -9.00 6.78
N TYR A 51 -13.29 -9.47 5.84
CA TYR A 51 -12.64 -10.78 5.88
C TYR A 51 -11.25 -10.74 5.26
N LEU A 52 -10.46 -11.76 5.56
CA LEU A 52 -9.15 -11.99 4.95
C LEU A 52 -9.27 -13.07 3.88
N VAL A 53 -8.51 -12.90 2.81
CA VAL A 53 -8.28 -13.90 1.78
C VAL A 53 -6.82 -14.28 1.88
N SER A 54 -6.53 -15.56 1.99
CA SER A 54 -5.17 -16.07 2.14
C SER A 54 -4.99 -17.28 1.25
N SER A 55 -3.78 -17.46 0.74
CA SER A 55 -3.37 -18.65 -0.01
C SER A 55 -2.57 -19.58 0.89
N THR A 56 -2.44 -20.85 0.50
CA THR A 56 -1.43 -21.76 1.05
C THR A 56 -0.02 -21.43 0.55
N GLU A 57 0.07 -20.63 -0.51
CA GLU A 57 1.33 -20.12 -1.06
C GLU A 57 1.88 -18.96 -0.22
N ASN A 58 3.18 -18.68 -0.37
CA ASN A 58 3.92 -17.70 0.42
C ASN A 58 3.62 -16.25 0.00
N VAL A 59 2.36 -15.83 0.19
CA VAL A 59 1.81 -14.52 -0.23
C VAL A 59 1.10 -13.86 0.96
N ASN A 60 1.28 -12.55 1.11
CA ASN A 60 0.58 -11.75 2.11
C ASN A 60 -0.94 -11.74 1.85
N SER A 61 -1.73 -11.78 2.93
CA SER A 61 -3.19 -11.87 2.83
C SER A 61 -3.81 -10.62 2.19
N LEU A 62 -4.86 -10.81 1.40
CA LEU A 62 -5.68 -9.72 0.88
C LEU A 62 -6.79 -9.38 1.87
N VAL A 63 -6.96 -8.11 2.22
CA VAL A 63 -8.04 -7.63 3.08
C VAL A 63 -9.19 -7.15 2.21
N VAL A 64 -10.38 -7.73 2.42
CA VAL A 64 -11.60 -7.29 1.74
C VAL A 64 -12.60 -6.79 2.78
N ALA A 65 -13.19 -5.63 2.56
CA ALA A 65 -14.24 -5.09 3.41
C ALA A 65 -15.32 -4.39 2.61
N THR A 66 -16.60 -4.62 2.92
CA THR A 66 -17.72 -3.96 2.24
C THR A 66 -18.53 -3.11 3.22
N PHE A 67 -18.54 -1.80 2.99
CA PHE A 67 -19.51 -0.88 3.59
C PHE A 67 -20.76 -0.86 2.72
N ARG A 68 -21.91 -1.20 3.32
CA ARG A 68 -23.18 -1.22 2.61
C ARG A 68 -23.92 0.10 2.79
N GLY A 69 -24.22 0.77 1.69
CA GLY A 69 -24.99 2.00 1.69
C GLY A 69 -26.44 1.77 2.10
N ARG A 70 -27.20 2.86 2.25
CA ARG A 70 -28.63 2.80 2.57
C ARG A 70 -29.39 1.98 1.52
N PRO A 71 -30.44 1.23 1.91
CA PRO A 71 -31.28 0.55 0.93
C PRO A 71 -31.80 1.54 -0.12
N PRO A 72 -31.73 1.18 -1.42
CA PRO A 72 -32.32 2.01 -2.46
C PRO A 72 -33.83 2.13 -2.24
N ALA A 73 -34.42 3.23 -2.71
CA ALA A 73 -35.87 3.41 -2.66
C ALA A 73 -36.57 2.28 -3.46
N PRO A 74 -37.80 1.90 -3.10
CA PRO A 74 -38.56 0.91 -3.88
C PRO A 74 -38.62 1.29 -5.35
N GLY A 75 -38.18 0.39 -6.24
CA GLY A 75 -38.15 0.61 -7.68
C GLY A 75 -36.92 1.37 -8.23
N ALA A 76 -35.99 1.80 -7.38
CA ALA A 76 -34.72 2.39 -7.83
C ALA A 76 -33.74 1.30 -8.33
N PRO A 77 -32.78 1.65 -9.22
CA PRO A 77 -31.70 0.75 -9.62
C PRO A 77 -30.89 0.22 -8.43
N ARG A 78 -30.09 -0.84 -8.66
CA ARG A 78 -29.14 -1.31 -7.64
C ARG A 78 -28.21 -0.18 -7.21
N ARG A 79 -27.70 -0.25 -5.97
CA ARG A 79 -26.69 0.70 -5.50
C ARG A 79 -25.45 0.64 -6.41
N PRO A 80 -24.89 1.79 -6.79
CA PRO A 80 -23.56 1.83 -7.37
C PRO A 80 -22.55 1.26 -6.37
N ARG A 81 -21.52 0.59 -6.88
CA ARG A 81 -20.47 -0.04 -6.09
C ARG A 81 -19.13 0.54 -6.49
N ILE A 82 -18.45 1.15 -5.53
CA ILE A 82 -17.11 1.74 -5.71
C ILE A 82 -16.12 0.82 -5.03
N LEU A 83 -15.08 0.40 -5.75
CA LEU A 83 -13.96 -0.33 -5.17
C LEU A 83 -12.83 0.65 -4.87
N PHE A 84 -12.39 0.72 -3.62
CA PHE A 84 -11.14 1.37 -3.27
C PHE A 84 -10.04 0.30 -3.28
N TYR A 85 -8.98 0.55 -4.05
CA TYR A 85 -7.75 -0.24 -4.00
C TYR A 85 -6.66 0.53 -3.27
N GLY A 86 -5.94 -0.16 -2.39
CA GLY A 86 -4.76 0.34 -1.68
C GLY A 86 -3.88 -0.80 -1.21
N HIS A 87 -2.84 -0.48 -0.45
CA HIS A 87 -1.95 -1.49 0.13
C HIS A 87 -1.54 -1.16 1.57
N TYR A 88 -1.21 -2.20 2.33
CA TYR A 88 -0.79 -2.07 3.72
C TYR A 88 0.70 -2.38 3.93
N ASP A 89 1.35 -2.97 2.94
CA ASP A 89 2.79 -3.15 2.96
C ASP A 89 3.52 -1.84 2.67
N VAL A 90 4.77 -1.76 3.13
CA VAL A 90 5.59 -0.56 3.01
C VAL A 90 7.02 -0.95 2.64
N ILE A 91 7.76 -0.08 1.97
CA ILE A 91 9.21 -0.28 1.87
C ILE A 91 9.90 -0.27 3.24
N SER A 92 11.05 -0.93 3.32
CA SER A 92 11.92 -0.88 4.49
C SER A 92 12.31 0.57 4.87
N ALA A 93 12.51 0.80 6.16
CA ALA A 93 13.02 2.07 6.68
C ALA A 93 14.48 1.90 7.09
N PRO A 94 15.44 2.61 6.46
CA PRO A 94 16.84 2.52 6.86
C PRO A 94 17.02 3.07 8.29
N PRO A 95 18.03 2.59 9.04
CA PRO A 95 18.26 3.03 10.43
C PRO A 95 18.81 4.46 10.53
N TYR A 96 19.16 5.08 9.40
CA TYR A 96 19.69 6.44 9.30
C TYR A 96 18.78 7.31 8.42
N GLY A 97 18.92 8.63 8.54
CA GLY A 97 18.15 9.60 7.74
C GLY A 97 16.79 9.98 8.30
N TRP A 98 16.38 9.37 9.41
CA TRP A 98 15.15 9.72 10.12
C TRP A 98 15.41 10.62 11.32
N THR A 99 14.56 11.63 11.50
CA THR A 99 14.57 12.50 12.69
C THR A 99 13.84 11.89 13.89
N SER A 100 13.03 10.86 13.65
CA SER A 100 12.26 10.10 14.65
C SER A 100 12.16 8.65 14.23
N ASP A 101 11.78 7.75 15.15
CA ASP A 101 11.53 6.35 14.80
C ASP A 101 10.51 6.24 13.64
N PRO A 102 10.85 5.56 12.52
CA PRO A 102 9.98 5.47 11.35
C PRO A 102 8.65 4.77 11.63
N PHE A 103 8.59 3.85 12.59
CA PHE A 103 7.37 3.13 12.94
C PHE A 103 6.71 3.70 14.19
N LYS A 104 7.06 4.93 14.57
CA LYS A 104 6.34 5.70 15.59
C LYS A 104 5.84 7.00 14.97
N LEU A 105 4.53 7.07 14.74
CA LEU A 105 3.90 8.27 14.19
C LEU A 105 4.25 9.49 15.05
N SER A 106 4.80 10.52 14.43
CA SER A 106 5.12 11.79 15.07
C SER A 106 4.52 12.96 14.29
N GLY A 107 4.18 14.04 14.99
CA GLY A 107 3.68 15.27 14.37
C GLY A 107 4.73 16.36 14.48
N ASN A 108 5.03 17.06 13.39
CA ASN A 108 5.91 18.22 13.39
C ASN A 108 5.42 19.25 12.35
N ASN A 109 5.29 20.52 12.77
CA ASN A 109 4.87 21.63 11.90
C ASN A 109 3.61 21.37 11.05
N GLY A 110 2.60 20.69 11.62
CA GLY A 110 1.35 20.37 10.92
C GLY A 110 1.41 19.16 9.99
N ALA A 111 2.57 18.53 9.83
CA ALA A 111 2.74 17.28 9.09
C ALA A 111 2.86 16.07 10.04
N LEU A 112 2.45 14.91 9.55
CA LEU A 112 2.60 13.62 10.22
C LEU A 112 3.74 12.83 9.57
N TYR A 113 4.65 12.31 10.38
CA TYR A 113 5.84 11.59 9.96
C TYR A 113 5.80 10.16 10.46
N GLY A 114 6.06 9.23 9.55
CA GLY A 114 6.15 7.79 9.79
C GLY A 114 6.17 7.03 8.48
N ARG A 115 6.84 5.89 8.45
CA ARG A 115 6.82 4.98 7.30
C ARG A 115 5.40 4.48 7.09
N GLY A 116 4.91 4.61 5.86
CA GLY A 116 3.56 4.21 5.48
C GLY A 116 2.52 5.32 5.55
N VAL A 117 2.83 6.48 6.15
CA VAL A 117 1.83 7.54 6.38
C VAL A 117 1.16 8.00 5.09
N SER A 118 1.95 8.31 4.06
CA SER A 118 1.40 8.77 2.78
C SER A 118 1.23 7.66 1.75
N ASP A 119 1.86 6.51 1.98
CA ASP A 119 2.03 5.43 1.00
C ASP A 119 2.02 4.09 1.76
N ASP A 120 0.86 3.45 1.96
CA ASP A 120 -0.51 3.89 1.62
C ASP A 120 -1.48 3.75 2.82
N LYS A 121 -0.93 3.73 4.04
CA LYS A 121 -1.72 3.53 5.27
C LYS A 121 -2.66 4.70 5.55
N GLY A 122 -2.18 5.94 5.33
CA GLY A 122 -2.98 7.14 5.53
C GLY A 122 -4.16 7.24 4.58
N PRO A 123 -3.96 7.20 3.25
CA PRO A 123 -5.05 7.29 2.29
C PRO A 123 -6.08 6.15 2.46
N THR A 124 -5.61 4.92 2.70
CA THR A 124 -6.49 3.77 3.00
C THR A 124 -7.40 4.05 4.20
N LEU A 125 -6.86 4.55 5.32
CA LEU A 125 -7.67 4.90 6.49
C LEU A 125 -8.55 6.12 6.25
N ALA A 126 -8.07 7.14 5.53
CA ALA A 126 -8.84 8.34 5.23
C ALA A 126 -10.15 7.99 4.49
N VAL A 127 -10.07 7.12 3.48
CA VAL A 127 -11.25 6.64 2.75
C VAL A 127 -12.16 5.83 3.68
N ALA A 128 -11.62 4.88 4.46
CA ALA A 128 -12.44 4.08 5.37
C ALA A 128 -13.19 4.92 6.41
N PHE A 129 -12.55 5.94 6.99
CA PHE A 129 -13.16 6.86 7.93
C PHE A 129 -14.20 7.78 7.28
N ALA A 130 -13.94 8.27 6.06
CA ALA A 130 -14.91 9.06 5.30
C ALA A 130 -16.19 8.25 5.02
N VAL A 131 -16.04 7.00 4.56
CA VAL A 131 -17.15 6.09 4.31
C VAL A 131 -17.91 5.76 5.60
N SER A 132 -17.18 5.49 6.69
CA SER A 132 -17.78 5.23 8.01
C SER A 132 -18.57 6.44 8.53
N SER A 133 -18.07 7.66 8.32
CA SER A 133 -18.77 8.90 8.69
C SER A 133 -20.06 9.10 7.89
N LEU A 134 -20.02 8.85 6.58
CA LEU A 134 -21.22 8.88 5.74
C LEU A 134 -22.23 7.79 6.13
N LEU A 135 -21.73 6.59 6.47
CA LEU A 135 -22.56 5.48 6.91
C LEU A 135 -23.28 5.80 8.23
N SER A 136 -22.56 6.31 9.22
CA SER A 136 -23.12 6.65 10.55
C SER A 136 -24.16 7.76 10.47
N ARG A 137 -23.97 8.72 9.55
CA ARG A 137 -24.93 9.80 9.25
C ARG A 137 -26.09 9.37 8.36
N ARG A 138 -26.12 8.10 7.91
CA ARG A 138 -27.11 7.58 6.94
C ARG A 138 -27.12 8.43 5.66
N MET A 139 -25.94 8.76 5.15
CA MET A 139 -25.71 9.53 3.91
C MET A 139 -24.89 8.76 2.87
N LEU A 140 -24.52 7.51 3.15
CA LEU A 140 -23.83 6.65 2.19
C LEU A 140 -24.85 6.00 1.25
N ASP A 141 -24.89 6.42 -0.02
CA ASP A 141 -25.85 5.94 -1.03
C ASP A 141 -25.25 4.91 -2.00
N VAL A 142 -23.97 4.57 -1.83
CA VAL A 142 -23.22 3.58 -2.62
C VAL A 142 -22.71 2.45 -1.71
N ASP A 143 -22.44 1.28 -2.27
CA ASP A 143 -21.61 0.29 -1.57
C ASP A 143 -20.13 0.61 -1.84
N VAL A 144 -19.30 0.57 -0.79
CA VAL A 144 -17.85 0.75 -0.93
C VAL A 144 -17.14 -0.52 -0.55
N VAL A 145 -16.37 -1.07 -1.49
CA VAL A 145 -15.55 -2.26 -1.30
C VAL A 145 -14.09 -1.83 -1.12
N MET A 146 -13.53 -2.00 0.06
CA MET A 146 -12.11 -1.84 0.31
C MET A 146 -11.40 -3.14 -0.08
N LEU A 147 -10.44 -3.04 -1.00
CA LEU A 147 -9.57 -4.12 -1.44
C LEU A 147 -8.12 -3.71 -1.15
N VAL A 148 -7.52 -4.24 -0.09
CA VAL A 148 -6.20 -3.79 0.39
C VAL A 148 -5.22 -4.95 0.40
N GLU A 149 -4.19 -4.88 -0.44
CA GLU A 149 -3.16 -5.92 -0.57
C GLU A 149 -1.92 -5.63 0.29
N GLY A 150 -0.98 -6.58 0.32
CA GLY A 150 0.26 -6.47 1.09
C GLY A 150 1.51 -6.80 0.29
N GLU A 151 1.49 -6.69 -1.04
CA GLU A 151 2.62 -7.02 -1.90
C GLU A 151 2.95 -5.90 -2.90
N GLU A 152 2.33 -4.72 -2.80
CA GLU A 152 2.44 -3.68 -3.83
C GLU A 152 3.90 -3.25 -4.02
N GLU A 153 4.60 -3.05 -2.91
CA GLU A 153 6.01 -2.62 -2.85
C GLU A 153 6.97 -3.74 -3.28
N ALA A 154 6.45 -4.96 -3.45
CA ALA A 154 7.15 -6.14 -3.97
C ALA A 154 6.61 -6.58 -5.36
N GLY A 155 5.87 -5.71 -6.05
CA GLY A 155 5.39 -5.93 -7.41
C GLY A 155 4.07 -6.72 -7.53
N SER A 156 3.28 -6.80 -6.46
CA SER A 156 1.93 -7.40 -6.41
C SER A 156 1.86 -8.85 -6.91
N ALA A 157 2.96 -9.62 -6.79
CA ALA A 157 3.10 -10.92 -7.44
C ALA A 157 1.98 -11.92 -7.12
N GLY A 158 1.43 -11.88 -5.91
CA GLY A 158 0.35 -12.76 -5.46
C GLY A 158 -1.06 -12.16 -5.50
N PHE A 159 -1.20 -10.87 -5.82
CA PHE A 159 -2.50 -10.17 -5.79
C PHE A 159 -3.51 -10.79 -6.74
N LYS A 160 -3.10 -11.00 -8.01
CA LYS A 160 -3.98 -11.51 -9.05
C LYS A 160 -4.59 -12.86 -8.68
N GLY A 161 -3.75 -13.80 -8.23
CA GLY A 161 -4.18 -15.13 -7.83
C GLY A 161 -5.15 -15.08 -6.65
N LEU A 162 -4.84 -14.27 -5.62
CA LEU A 162 -5.75 -14.09 -4.48
C LEU A 162 -7.08 -13.47 -4.90
N PHE A 163 -7.05 -12.42 -5.72
CA PHE A 163 -8.25 -11.73 -6.17
C PHE A 163 -9.17 -12.63 -7.00
N GLU A 164 -8.61 -13.48 -7.87
CA GLU A 164 -9.37 -14.44 -8.66
C GLU A 164 -10.22 -15.37 -7.78
N THR A 165 -9.73 -15.76 -6.60
CA THR A 165 -10.50 -16.62 -5.66
C THR A 165 -11.71 -15.95 -5.03
N VAL A 166 -11.76 -14.61 -5.03
CA VAL A 166 -12.84 -13.83 -4.40
C VAL A 166 -13.58 -12.91 -5.35
N LYS A 167 -13.23 -12.91 -6.65
CA LYS A 167 -13.83 -12.06 -7.67
C LYS A 167 -15.36 -12.14 -7.67
N ASP A 168 -15.91 -13.34 -7.59
CA ASP A 168 -17.36 -13.54 -7.58
C ASP A 168 -18.01 -12.98 -6.31
N ARG A 169 -17.31 -13.05 -5.16
CA ARG A 169 -17.76 -12.48 -3.90
C ARG A 169 -17.65 -10.96 -3.86
N VAL A 170 -16.61 -10.40 -4.50
CA VAL A 170 -16.47 -8.95 -4.72
C VAL A 170 -17.61 -8.47 -5.61
N GLY A 171 -17.97 -9.22 -6.64
CA GLY A 171 -19.08 -8.93 -7.54
C GLY A 171 -18.80 -7.75 -8.48
N GLU A 172 -19.83 -7.26 -9.16
CA GLU A 172 -19.70 -6.15 -10.10
C GLU A 172 -19.36 -4.83 -9.38
N ILE A 173 -18.47 -4.06 -9.99
CA ILE A 173 -17.97 -2.76 -9.53
C ILE A 173 -18.18 -1.74 -10.65
N ASP A 174 -18.71 -0.56 -10.31
CA ASP A 174 -19.01 0.50 -11.28
C ASP A 174 -17.87 1.50 -11.42
N CYS A 175 -17.04 1.64 -10.38
CA CYS A 175 -15.89 2.56 -10.36
C CYS A 175 -14.79 2.01 -9.45
N ILE A 176 -13.53 2.18 -9.87
CA ILE A 176 -12.35 1.88 -9.05
C ILE A 176 -11.70 3.21 -8.67
N LEU A 177 -11.52 3.43 -7.37
CA LEU A 177 -10.79 4.53 -6.79
C LEU A 177 -9.43 4.01 -6.30
N VAL A 178 -8.36 4.68 -6.73
CA VAL A 178 -7.00 4.43 -6.27
C VAL A 178 -6.46 5.75 -5.72
N SER A 179 -5.96 5.75 -4.48
CA SER A 179 -5.39 6.92 -3.84
C SER A 179 -3.91 6.74 -3.52
N ASN A 180 -3.15 6.18 -4.46
CA ASN A 180 -1.72 5.90 -4.33
C ASN A 180 -0.88 6.78 -5.27
N SER A 181 -1.08 8.10 -5.20
CA SER A 181 -0.26 9.06 -5.97
C SER A 181 -0.22 10.41 -5.25
N PHE A 182 0.73 11.25 -5.64
CA PHE A 182 0.96 12.54 -5.01
C PHE A 182 0.51 13.67 -5.92
N TRP A 183 0.27 14.84 -5.31
CA TRP A 183 0.11 16.06 -6.07
C TRP A 183 1.44 16.46 -6.71
N ILE A 184 1.38 17.21 -7.80
CA ILE A 184 2.58 17.71 -8.48
C ILE A 184 3.32 18.75 -7.64
N ASP A 185 2.61 19.43 -6.75
CA ASP A 185 3.12 20.42 -5.80
C ASP A 185 2.29 20.41 -4.51
N ASP A 186 2.67 21.26 -3.53
CA ASP A 186 2.06 21.29 -2.20
C ASP A 186 0.72 22.06 -2.13
N VAL A 187 0.23 22.64 -3.23
CA VAL A 187 -0.91 23.57 -3.23
C VAL A 187 -2.02 23.24 -4.22
N THR A 188 -1.71 22.48 -5.28
CA THR A 188 -2.59 22.21 -6.40
C THR A 188 -3.07 20.76 -6.36
N PRO A 189 -4.35 20.50 -6.01
CA PRO A 189 -4.92 19.16 -6.07
C PRO A 189 -4.86 18.58 -7.48
N CYS A 190 -4.47 17.30 -7.58
CA CYS A 190 -4.30 16.61 -8.85
C CYS A 190 -5.24 15.41 -8.98
N VAL A 191 -5.67 15.14 -10.21
CA VAL A 191 -6.31 13.88 -10.60
C VAL A 191 -5.40 13.18 -11.60
N THR A 192 -4.82 12.07 -11.18
CA THR A 192 -3.94 11.25 -12.01
C THR A 192 -4.78 10.42 -12.98
N TYR A 193 -4.58 10.59 -14.29
CA TYR A 193 -5.29 9.85 -15.34
C TYR A 193 -4.43 8.80 -16.05
N GLY A 194 -3.15 8.68 -15.69
CA GLY A 194 -2.24 7.70 -16.26
C GLY A 194 -0.98 7.51 -15.42
N LEU A 195 -0.47 6.28 -15.41
CA LEU A 195 0.78 5.89 -14.75
C LEU A 195 1.74 5.32 -15.80
N ARG A 196 3.04 5.49 -15.60
CA ARG A 196 4.07 4.86 -16.43
C ARG A 196 4.20 3.38 -16.06
N GLY A 197 4.51 2.55 -17.05
CA GLY A 197 4.99 1.19 -16.78
C GLY A 197 6.44 1.21 -16.27
N VAL A 198 6.83 0.14 -15.59
CA VAL A 198 8.21 -0.07 -15.11
C VAL A 198 8.70 -1.42 -15.63
N VAL A 199 9.93 -1.45 -16.15
CA VAL A 199 10.64 -2.69 -16.49
C VAL A 199 11.83 -2.80 -15.55
N HIS A 200 11.80 -3.81 -14.68
CA HIS A 200 12.93 -4.14 -13.84
C HIS A 200 13.78 -5.22 -14.53
N SER A 201 15.08 -4.99 -14.65
CA SER A 201 16.02 -5.93 -15.27
C SER A 201 17.26 -6.07 -14.40
N SER A 202 17.75 -7.31 -14.27
CA SER A 202 18.98 -7.62 -13.55
C SER A 202 20.01 -8.12 -14.55
N ILE A 203 21.20 -7.52 -14.53
CA ILE A 203 22.34 -7.95 -15.33
C ILE A 203 23.33 -8.62 -14.40
N GLU A 204 23.58 -9.90 -14.63
CA GLU A 204 24.60 -10.66 -13.91
C GLU A 204 25.79 -10.87 -14.82
N ILE A 205 26.97 -10.48 -14.34
CA ILE A 205 28.24 -10.71 -15.01
C ILE A 205 29.10 -11.52 -14.04
N SER A 206 29.48 -12.72 -14.48
CA SER A 206 30.23 -13.67 -13.67
C SER A 206 31.47 -14.15 -14.40
N SER A 207 32.42 -14.66 -13.63
CA SER A 207 33.59 -15.37 -14.13
C SER A 207 33.54 -16.81 -13.65
N GLU A 208 34.08 -17.74 -14.42
CA GLU A 208 34.27 -19.13 -13.97
C GLU A 208 35.37 -19.25 -12.89
N ARG A 209 36.10 -18.16 -12.63
CA ARG A 209 37.16 -18.09 -11.63
C ARG A 209 36.62 -17.68 -10.26
N PRO A 210 37.26 -18.15 -9.17
CA PRO A 210 36.97 -17.64 -7.83
C PRO A 210 37.43 -16.18 -7.69
N ASP A 211 37.09 -15.55 -6.56
CA ASP A 211 37.65 -14.25 -6.19
C ASP A 211 39.18 -14.29 -6.15
N VAL A 212 39.83 -13.31 -6.77
CA VAL A 212 41.29 -13.24 -6.89
C VAL A 212 41.86 -11.98 -6.27
N HIS A 213 43.15 -12.03 -5.91
CA HIS A 213 43.83 -10.87 -5.35
C HIS A 213 44.10 -9.83 -6.45
N SER A 214 43.43 -8.67 -6.37
CA SER A 214 43.50 -7.63 -7.41
C SER A 214 44.91 -7.12 -7.70
N GLY A 215 45.82 -7.10 -6.73
CA GLY A 215 47.22 -6.72 -6.96
C GLY A 215 48.07 -7.76 -7.69
N VAL A 216 47.65 -9.04 -7.68
CA VAL A 216 48.39 -10.15 -8.31
C VAL A 216 47.86 -10.42 -9.71
N GLU A 217 46.53 -10.40 -9.86
CA GLU A 217 45.85 -10.73 -11.12
C GLU A 217 45.28 -9.52 -11.86
N GLY A 218 45.33 -8.32 -11.26
CA GLY A 218 44.82 -7.09 -11.86
C GLY A 218 45.51 -6.80 -13.20
N GLY A 219 44.71 -6.67 -14.24
CA GLY A 219 45.18 -6.46 -15.62
C GLY A 219 45.68 -7.71 -16.35
N ALA A 220 45.75 -8.87 -15.69
CA ALA A 220 46.06 -10.16 -16.32
C ALA A 220 44.81 -10.96 -16.70
N ILE A 221 43.65 -10.58 -16.16
CA ILE A 221 42.38 -11.30 -16.30
C ILE A 221 41.25 -10.37 -16.71
N VAL A 222 40.18 -10.94 -17.25
CA VAL A 222 38.92 -10.21 -17.47
C VAL A 222 38.17 -10.17 -16.15
N GLU A 223 37.94 -8.96 -15.65
CA GLU A 223 37.25 -8.71 -14.39
C GLU A 223 35.78 -8.42 -14.67
N PRO A 224 34.82 -9.21 -14.13
CA PRO A 224 33.38 -8.95 -14.29
C PRO A 224 32.97 -7.52 -13.93
N MET A 225 33.66 -6.90 -12.95
CA MET A 225 33.44 -5.52 -12.53
C MET A 225 33.73 -4.49 -13.63
N VAL A 226 34.70 -4.75 -14.50
CA VAL A 226 35.03 -3.85 -15.62
C VAL A 226 33.92 -3.87 -16.64
N ASP A 227 33.46 -5.06 -17.04
CA ASP A 227 32.33 -5.21 -17.97
C ASP A 227 31.06 -4.59 -17.37
N MET A 228 30.80 -4.80 -16.08
CA MET A 228 29.66 -4.20 -15.38
C MET A 228 29.68 -2.67 -15.47
N TRP A 229 30.85 -2.06 -15.35
CA TRP A 229 30.99 -0.60 -15.46
C TRP A 229 30.70 -0.08 -16.86
N VAL A 230 31.14 -0.81 -17.91
CA VAL A 230 30.85 -0.48 -19.31
C VAL A 230 29.35 -0.57 -19.60
N TYR A 231 28.69 -1.65 -19.15
CA TYR A 231 27.24 -1.79 -19.31
C TYR A 231 26.48 -0.71 -18.54
N ALA A 232 26.87 -0.41 -17.30
CA ALA A 232 26.23 0.66 -16.51
C ALA A 232 26.28 2.02 -17.22
N GLN A 233 27.41 2.38 -17.84
CA GLN A 233 27.51 3.62 -18.61
C GLN A 233 26.59 3.62 -19.84
N PHE A 234 26.53 2.50 -20.57
CA PHE A 234 25.68 2.39 -21.75
C PHE A 234 24.20 2.59 -21.42
N PHE A 235 23.71 1.94 -20.35
CA PHE A 235 22.32 2.08 -19.91
C PHE A 235 21.99 3.47 -19.35
N MET A 236 22.92 4.11 -18.63
CA MET A 236 22.69 5.47 -18.09
C MET A 236 22.61 6.55 -19.18
N ILE A 237 23.26 6.35 -20.32
CA ILE A 237 23.26 7.32 -21.44
C ILE A 237 22.01 7.15 -22.32
N GLN A 238 21.49 5.93 -22.50
CA GLN A 238 20.37 5.67 -23.40
C GLN A 238 18.97 5.85 -22.79
N LEU A 239 18.87 6.08 -21.47
CA LEU A 239 17.59 6.22 -20.75
C LEU A 239 17.23 7.66 -20.37
N ASN A 240 18.00 8.66 -20.84
CA ASN A 240 17.65 10.09 -20.79
C ASN A 240 17.18 10.59 -22.16
#